data_AF-A0A7W6BT47-F1
#
_entry.id   AF-A0A7W6BT47-F1
#
_cell.length_a   1.000
_cell.length_b   1.000
_cell.length_c   1.000
_cell.angle_alpha   90.00
_cell.angle_beta   90.00
_cell.angle_gamma   90.00
#
_symmetry.space_group_name_H-M   'P 1'
#
loop_
_entity.id
_entity.type
_entity.pdbx_description
1 polymer ?
#
loop_
_entity_poly.entity_id
_entity_poly.type
_entity_poly.pdbx_seq_one_letter_code
_entity_poly.pdbx_strand_id
1 'polypeptide(L)'
;MSSTFDDRLSSPDEIAANLAGHDDRLRDILADPALPDRDKRQAIQEALDELQRERGDEPAAAYETLEQRFFDALSLLAEGGHDYEEFSRADKP
;
A
#
# COMPACT_ATOMS: atom_id res chain seq x y z
N MET A 1 -35.69 4.42 22.50
CA MET A 1 -35.66 2.95 22.30
C MET A 1 -35.33 2.75 20.83
N SER A 2 -34.05 2.50 20.52
CA SER A 2 -33.51 1.20 20.04
C SER A 2 -34.11 0.80 18.68
N SER A 3 -33.39 0.45 17.62
CA SER A 3 -31.97 0.15 17.37
C SER A 3 -31.79 0.17 15.85
N THR A 4 -30.79 0.86 15.30
CA THR A 4 -30.26 0.60 13.93
C THR A 4 -28.75 0.86 13.84
N PHE A 5 -28.03 0.88 14.98
CA PHE A 5 -26.56 1.02 15.03
C PHE A 5 -25.83 -0.33 14.84
N ASP A 6 -26.50 -1.29 14.23
CA ASP A 6 -26.13 -2.71 14.19
C ASP A 6 -26.42 -3.22 12.77
N ASP A 7 -25.61 -2.85 11.77
CA ASP A 7 -25.72 -3.45 10.42
C ASP A 7 -24.52 -3.24 9.46
N ARG A 8 -23.34 -2.80 9.91
CA ARG A 8 -22.18 -2.67 9.00
C ARG A 8 -20.83 -3.00 9.62
N LEU A 9 -20.81 -3.87 10.64
CA LEU A 9 -19.56 -4.54 10.96
C LEU A 9 -19.37 -5.60 9.88
N SER A 10 -18.47 -5.34 8.94
CA SER A 10 -18.11 -6.29 7.89
C SER A 10 -17.82 -7.64 8.54
N SER A 11 -18.29 -8.73 7.92
CA SER A 11 -17.99 -10.05 8.47
C SER A 11 -16.47 -10.25 8.52
N PRO A 12 -15.92 -10.97 9.52
CA PRO A 12 -14.47 -11.22 9.58
C PRO A 12 -13.89 -11.80 8.27
N ASP A 13 -14.68 -12.63 7.57
CA ASP A 13 -14.33 -13.17 6.25
C ASP A 13 -14.29 -12.10 5.14
N GLU A 14 -15.18 -11.11 5.18
CA GLU A 14 -15.20 -9.99 4.22
C GLU A 14 -14.00 -9.06 4.46
N ILE A 15 -13.66 -8.81 5.72
CA ILE A 15 -12.45 -8.05 6.09
C ILE A 15 -11.20 -8.79 5.60
N ALA A 16 -11.11 -10.10 5.84
CA ALA A 16 -9.97 -10.90 5.39
C ALA A 16 -9.82 -10.93 3.86
N ALA A 17 -10.93 -11.06 3.13
CA ALA A 17 -10.93 -11.01 1.67
C ALA A 17 -10.51 -9.63 1.13
N ASN A 18 -10.97 -8.56 1.77
CA ASN A 18 -10.60 -7.19 1.39
C ASN A 18 -9.11 -6.94 1.62
N LEU A 19 -8.60 -7.31 2.80
CA LEU A 19 -7.17 -7.21 3.14
C LEU A 19 -6.29 -8.00 2.15
N ALA A 20 -6.72 -9.20 1.75
CA ALA A 20 -6.00 -10.00 0.75
C ALA A 20 -5.94 -9.29 -0.60
N GLY A 21 -7.03 -8.66 -1.05
CA GLY A 21 -7.05 -7.89 -2.30
C GLY A 21 -6.11 -6.68 -2.28
N HIS A 22 -6.01 -5.98 -1.14
CA HIS A 22 -5.07 -4.87 -0.97
C HIS A 22 -3.60 -5.35 -0.95
N ASP A 23 -3.31 -6.50 -0.33
CA ASP A 23 -1.98 -7.11 -0.34
C ASP A 23 -1.56 -7.53 -1.76
N ASP A 24 -2.46 -8.17 -2.51
CA ASP A 24 -2.21 -8.55 -3.91
C ASP A 24 -1.94 -7.31 -4.77
N ARG A 25 -2.73 -6.24 -4.60
CA ARG A 25 -2.51 -4.97 -5.31
C ARG A 25 -1.16 -4.34 -4.97
N LEU A 26 -0.74 -4.35 -3.71
CA LEU A 26 0.58 -3.87 -3.30
C LEU A 26 1.69 -4.66 -4.01
N ARG A 27 1.56 -5.99 -4.07
CA ARG A 27 2.54 -6.86 -4.75
C ARG A 27 2.59 -6.59 -6.25
N ASP A 28 1.44 -6.38 -6.90
CA ASP A 28 1.36 -6.06 -8.32
C ASP A 28 2.07 -4.73 -8.65
N ILE A 29 1.83 -3.68 -7.84
CA ILE A 29 2.49 -2.38 -8.02
C ILE A 29 4.02 -2.51 -7.89
N LEU A 30 4.48 -3.24 -6.88
CA LEU A 30 5.92 -3.43 -6.64
C LEU A 30 6.58 -4.27 -7.75
N ALA A 31 5.87 -5.30 -8.22
CA ALA A 31 6.36 -6.23 -9.24
C ALA A 31 6.41 -5.63 -10.65
N ASP A 32 5.67 -4.55 -10.92
CA ASP A 32 5.65 -3.92 -12.26
C ASP A 32 7.02 -3.29 -12.60
N PRO A 33 7.78 -3.84 -13.56
CA PRO A 33 9.06 -3.27 -13.95
C PRO A 33 8.94 -2.04 -14.86
N ALA A 34 7.76 -1.78 -15.43
CA ALA A 34 7.50 -0.65 -16.32
C ALA A 34 7.18 0.63 -15.53
N LEU A 35 6.81 0.51 -14.26
CA LEU A 35 6.43 1.64 -13.42
C LEU A 35 7.68 2.21 -12.69
N PRO A 36 8.02 3.49 -12.84
CA PRO A 36 9.14 4.09 -12.11
C PRO A 36 8.83 4.23 -10.61
N ASP A 37 9.86 4.25 -9.76
CA ASP A 37 9.69 4.26 -8.30
C ASP A 37 8.89 5.46 -7.77
N ARG A 38 8.96 6.60 -8.45
CA ARG A 38 8.10 7.76 -8.13
C ARG A 38 6.62 7.42 -8.28
N ASP A 39 6.25 6.78 -9.38
CA ASP A 39 4.87 6.44 -9.68
C ASP A 39 4.42 5.23 -8.85
N LYS A 40 5.34 4.31 -8.50
CA LYS A 40 5.07 3.20 -7.57
C LYS A 40 4.72 3.75 -6.20
N ARG A 41 5.51 4.70 -5.69
CA ARG A 41 5.21 5.38 -4.42
C ARG A 41 3.85 6.05 -4.45
N GLN A 42 3.52 6.74 -5.54
CA GLN A 42 2.20 7.35 -5.67
C GLN A 42 1.08 6.30 -5.65
N ALA A 43 1.19 5.22 -6.42
CA ALA A 43 0.19 4.17 -6.48
C ALA A 43 0.03 3.43 -5.14
N ILE A 44 1.13 3.19 -4.41
CA ILE A 44 1.11 2.60 -3.07
C ILE A 44 0.46 3.55 -2.06
N GLN A 45 0.74 4.85 -2.15
CA GLN A 45 0.10 5.86 -1.30
C GLN A 45 -1.42 5.93 -1.56
N GLU A 46 -1.85 5.92 -2.82
CA GLU A 46 -3.27 5.91 -3.19
C GLU A 46 -3.99 4.65 -2.68
N ALA A 47 -3.34 3.49 -2.76
CA ALA A 47 -3.88 2.24 -2.23
C ALA A 47 -3.94 2.22 -0.69
N LEU A 48 -2.95 2.82 0.00
CA LEU A 48 -3.00 2.99 1.45
C LEU A 48 -4.14 3.93 1.88
N ASP A 49 -4.33 5.03 1.17
CA ASP A 49 -5.42 5.98 1.44
C ASP A 49 -6.80 5.33 1.24
N GLU A 50 -6.93 4.44 0.24
CA GLU A 50 -8.13 3.65 -0.01
C GLU A 50 -8.37 2.63 1.12
N LEU A 51 -7.35 1.88 1.54
CA LEU A 51 -7.41 0.96 2.67
C LEU A 51 -7.89 1.67 3.95
N GLN A 52 -7.33 2.86 4.25
CA GLN A 52 -7.72 3.65 5.42
C GLN A 52 -9.15 4.19 5.33
N ARG A 53 -9.60 4.55 4.14
CA ARG A 53 -10.98 4.98 3.90
C ARG A 53 -11.97 3.84 4.09
N GLU A 54 -11.65 2.65 3.59
CA GLU A 54 -12.49 1.45 3.71
C GLU A 54 -12.56 0.94 5.14
N ARG A 55 -11.43 1.00 5.87
CA ARG A 55 -11.39 0.72 7.30
C ARG A 55 -12.38 1.59 8.08
N GLY A 56 -12.46 2.89 7.80
CA GLY A 56 -13.35 3.80 8.52
C GLY A 56 -13.15 3.75 10.05
N ASP A 57 -14.19 3.39 10.79
CA ASP A 57 -14.17 3.23 12.26
C ASP A 57 -13.78 1.81 12.74
N GLU A 58 -13.43 0.90 11.83
CA GLU A 58 -13.05 -0.47 12.21
C GLU A 58 -11.78 -0.51 13.07
N PRO A 59 -11.66 -1.49 13.98
CA PRO A 59 -10.53 -1.62 14.89
C PRO A 59 -9.21 -1.75 14.10
N ALA A 60 -8.26 -0.88 14.43
CA ALA A 60 -6.96 -0.78 13.74
C ALA A 60 -6.20 -2.11 13.68
N ALA A 61 -6.37 -2.98 14.68
CA ALA A 61 -5.62 -4.22 14.83
C ALA A 61 -5.75 -5.18 13.62
N ALA A 62 -6.88 -5.20 12.92
CA ALA A 62 -7.06 -6.07 11.74
C ALA A 62 -6.28 -5.57 10.52
N TYR A 63 -6.05 -4.25 10.43
CA TYR A 63 -5.44 -3.57 9.29
C TYR A 63 -3.95 -3.26 9.52
N GLU A 64 -3.51 -3.20 10.78
CA GLU A 64 -2.16 -2.80 11.20
C GLU A 64 -1.05 -3.57 10.48
N THR A 65 -1.20 -4.89 10.34
CA THR A 65 -0.20 -5.72 9.66
C THR A 65 -0.06 -5.33 8.19
N LEU A 66 -1.16 -5.00 7.53
CA LEU A 66 -1.15 -4.62 6.13
C LEU A 66 -0.65 -3.19 5.96
N GLU A 67 -1.13 -2.24 6.76
CA GLU A 67 -0.63 -0.86 6.79
C GLU A 67 0.90 -0.83 6.98
N GLN A 68 1.44 -1.65 7.88
CA GLN A 68 2.89 -1.77 8.06
C GLN A 68 3.61 -2.20 6.77
N ARG A 69 3.06 -3.14 6.00
CA ARG A 69 3.64 -3.55 4.70
C ARG A 69 3.63 -2.41 3.68
N PHE A 70 2.58 -1.60 3.64
CA PHE A 70 2.53 -0.40 2.80
C PHE A 70 3.64 0.59 3.20
N PHE A 71 3.82 0.84 4.50
CA PHE A 71 4.90 1.71 4.99
C PHE A 71 6.29 1.16 4.68
N ASP A 72 6.51 -0.14 4.85
CA ASP A 72 7.78 -0.80 4.53
C ASP A 72 8.08 -0.66 3.03
N ALA A 73 7.09 -0.87 2.16
CA ALA A 73 7.22 -0.72 0.72
C ALA A 73 7.55 0.73 0.30
N LEU A 74 6.89 1.72 0.89
CA LEU A 74 7.20 3.13 0.67
C LEU A 74 8.62 3.49 1.13
N SER A 75 9.06 2.93 2.26
CA SER A 75 10.40 3.13 2.79
C SER A 75 11.47 2.52 1.87
N LEU A 76 11.25 1.30 1.38
CA LEU A 76 12.14 0.66 0.39
C LEU A 76 12.29 1.48 -0.89
N LEU A 77 11.19 2.02 -1.41
CA LEU A 77 11.22 2.88 -2.60
C LEU A 77 11.85 4.26 -2.34
N ALA A 78 11.82 4.74 -1.10
CA ALA A 78 12.50 5.97 -0.70
C ALA A 78 14.01 5.77 -0.55
N GLU A 79 14.44 4.64 -0.01
CA GLU A 79 15.86 4.27 0.15
C GLU A 79 16.52 3.91 -1.20
N GLY A 80 15.80 3.25 -2.11
CA GLY A 80 16.28 2.92 -3.46
C GLY A 80 16.45 4.12 -4.40
N GLY A 81 15.98 5.31 -4.02
CA GLY A 81 16.08 6.54 -4.81
C GLY A 81 17.44 7.25 -4.74
N HIS A 82 18.47 6.64 -4.16
CA HIS A 82 19.80 7.24 -3.96
C HIS A 82 20.87 6.81 -4.97
N ASP A 83 20.55 5.99 -5.98
CA ASP A 83 21.47 5.69 -7.09
C ASP A 83 21.32 6.69 -8.24
N TYR A 84 21.44 7.99 -7.94
CA TYR A 84 21.72 8.98 -8.97
C TYR A 84 23.23 9.24 -8.98
N GLU A 85 23.88 8.79 -10.05
CA GLU A 85 25.29 9.02 -10.46
C GLU A 85 26.31 7.89 -10.24
N GLU A 86 26.16 6.75 -10.93
CA GLU A 86 27.33 6.02 -11.45
C GLU A 86 27.19 5.63 -12.94
N PHE A 87 26.47 6.42 -13.73
CA PHE A 87 26.43 6.26 -15.20
C PHE A 87 26.80 7.53 -15.99
N SER A 88 27.44 8.52 -15.35
CA SER A 88 28.06 9.67 -16.04
C SER A 88 29.56 9.52 -16.30
N ARG A 89 30.07 8.28 -16.32
CA ARG A 89 31.40 7.96 -16.90
C ARG A 89 31.27 7.03 -18.11
N ALA A 90 30.28 7.28 -18.96
CA ALA A 90 30.28 6.81 -20.33
C ALA A 90 30.53 8.02 -21.26
N ASP A 91 31.58 7.91 -22.08
CA ASP A 91 32.07 8.83 -23.13
C ASP A 91 32.97 10.01 -22.65
N LYS A 92 34.32 9.93 -22.64
CA LYS A 92 35.36 9.83 -23.73
C LYS A 92 35.71 11.22 -24.30
N PRO A 93 36.98 11.58 -24.66
CA PRO A 93 38.16 10.76 -25.00
C PRO A 93 39.39 10.88 -24.08
#